data_AF-A0A8S1UNX1-F1
#
_entry.id   AF-A0A8S1UNX1-F1
#
_cell.length_a   1.000
_cell.length_b   1.000
_cell.length_c   1.000
_cell.angle_alpha   90.00
_cell.angle_beta   90.00
_cell.angle_gamma   90.00
#
_symmetry.space_group_name_H-M   'P 1'
#
loop_
_entity.id
_entity.type
_entity.pdbx_description
1 polymer ?
#
loop_
_entity_poly.entity_id
_entity_poly.type
_entity_poly.pdbx_seq_one_letter_code
_entity_poly.pdbx_strand_id
1 'polypeptide(L)'
;MQKLHLFLIVTVLSCDIDEAVNAFKSKQIRDPILSYTKNPYEIIDLVYKQKVQDNLKDTNSVCAIKYDDDEKQIYQLKQFNSKEEAEENQFIVTHQGKCGACSTLQDLVVYLKTDLTRLVRQCGLMYGLSEHYLLQCIKELGFTDTCAQVWLYNTLNTKKSCFWVCIGSFLTIEDFVKNGQLNQCLQCDEDISGPIFKYESGRTRRNSGIKSEIDRPSDQIYDITHCYY
;
A
#
# COMPACT_ATOMS: atom_id res chain seq x y z
N MET A 1 50.83 17.11 24.04
CA MET A 1 50.23 16.73 22.74
C MET A 1 48.95 15.94 23.03
N GLN A 2 47.83 16.63 23.14
CA GLN A 2 46.54 16.03 23.47
C GLN A 2 45.81 15.74 22.15
N LYS A 3 45.62 14.46 21.81
CA LYS A 3 44.90 14.05 20.60
C LYS A 3 43.43 14.40 20.78
N LEU A 4 42.96 15.40 20.05
CA LEU A 4 41.56 15.74 19.91
C LEU A 4 40.90 14.68 19.01
N HIS A 5 40.18 13.72 19.62
CA HIS A 5 39.34 12.80 18.87
C HIS A 5 38.10 13.56 18.40
N LEU A 6 38.12 13.97 17.13
CA LEU A 6 36.96 14.49 16.43
C LEU A 6 36.01 13.30 16.19
N PHE A 7 35.02 13.13 17.06
CA PHE A 7 33.88 12.26 16.78
C PHE A 7 33.07 12.91 15.66
N LEU A 8 33.20 12.37 14.44
CA LEU A 8 32.23 12.61 13.38
C LEU A 8 30.91 12.01 13.86
N ILE A 9 30.01 12.86 14.35
CA ILE A 9 28.61 12.52 14.48
C ILE A 9 28.09 12.44 13.04
N VAL A 10 28.04 11.22 12.49
CA VAL A 10 27.23 10.95 11.30
C VAL A 10 25.80 11.18 11.74
N THR A 11 25.28 12.37 11.52
CA THR A 11 23.85 12.63 11.61
C THR A 11 23.20 11.70 10.60
N VAL A 12 22.58 10.63 11.08
CA VAL A 12 21.63 9.86 10.28
C VAL A 12 20.57 10.88 9.89
N LEU A 13 20.60 11.37 8.64
CA LEU A 13 19.52 12.20 8.12
C LEU A 13 18.26 11.34 8.17
N SER A 14 17.46 11.54 9.21
CA SER A 14 16.12 10.95 9.28
C SER A 14 15.31 11.56 8.14
N CYS A 15 14.73 10.71 7.30
CA CYS A 15 13.74 11.14 6.32
C CYS A 15 12.66 11.97 7.00
N ASP A 16 12.44 13.20 6.54
CA ASP A 16 11.23 13.93 6.89
C ASP A 16 10.09 13.44 5.99
N ILE A 17 9.04 12.88 6.61
CA ILE A 17 7.85 12.39 5.90
C ILE A 17 7.13 13.54 5.20
N ASP A 18 7.10 14.74 5.78
CA ASP A 18 6.44 15.88 5.16
C ASP A 18 7.20 16.36 3.93
N GLU A 19 8.53 16.34 3.96
CA GLU A 19 9.37 16.63 2.80
C GLU A 19 9.14 15.59 1.70
N ALA A 20 9.20 14.29 2.03
CA ALA A 20 8.94 13.21 1.10
C ALA A 20 7.56 13.34 0.45
N VAL A 21 6.52 13.63 1.24
CA VAL A 21 5.18 13.81 0.71
C VAL A 21 5.09 15.03 -0.21
N ASN A 22 5.64 16.17 0.20
CA ASN A 22 5.58 17.38 -0.62
C ASN A 22 6.30 17.16 -1.96
N ALA A 23 7.41 16.44 -1.95
CA ALA A 23 8.16 16.13 -3.16
C ALA A 23 7.44 15.09 -4.05
N PHE A 24 6.85 14.04 -3.49
CA PHE A 24 6.18 13.00 -4.27
C PHE A 24 4.87 13.45 -4.93
N LYS A 25 4.19 14.47 -4.38
CA LYS A 25 2.93 14.99 -4.94
C LYS A 25 3.03 15.51 -6.37
N SER A 26 4.19 16.02 -6.77
CA SER A 26 4.38 16.62 -8.11
C SER A 26 4.89 15.63 -9.16
N LYS A 27 5.25 14.41 -8.75
CA LYS A 27 5.92 13.44 -9.63
C LYS A 27 4.92 12.80 -10.58
N GLN A 28 5.32 12.61 -11.82
CA GLN A 28 4.49 12.04 -12.88
C GLN A 28 5.03 10.67 -13.28
N ILE A 29 4.14 9.69 -13.32
CA ILE A 29 4.49 8.38 -13.86
C ILE A 29 4.53 8.46 -15.39
N ARG A 30 5.59 7.91 -15.99
CA ARG A 30 5.74 7.82 -17.45
C ARG A 30 4.60 7.01 -18.09
N ASP A 31 4.36 5.83 -17.52
CA ASP A 31 3.39 4.86 -18.03
C ASP A 31 2.27 4.67 -16.99
N PRO A 32 1.13 5.36 -17.13
CA PRO A 32 0.02 5.26 -16.19
C PRO A 32 -0.51 3.83 -16.07
N ILE A 33 -0.87 3.44 -14.84
CA ILE A 33 -1.53 2.16 -14.60
C ILE A 33 -2.96 2.24 -15.14
N LEU A 34 -3.33 1.29 -16.00
CA LEU A 34 -4.64 1.27 -16.63
C LEU A 34 -5.74 0.86 -15.64
N SER A 35 -6.91 1.48 -15.79
CA SER A 35 -8.10 1.16 -14.99
C SER A 35 -8.58 -0.27 -15.20
N TYR A 36 -9.22 -0.79 -14.15
CA TYR A 36 -9.87 -2.10 -14.20
C TYR A 36 -11.07 -2.06 -15.13
N THR A 37 -11.16 -3.07 -15.99
CA THR A 37 -12.36 -3.32 -16.82
C THR A 37 -13.35 -4.26 -16.14
N LYS A 38 -12.91 -5.00 -15.12
CA LYS A 38 -13.69 -5.98 -14.36
C LYS A 38 -13.26 -6.01 -12.90
N ASN A 39 -14.19 -6.37 -12.02
CA ASN A 39 -13.92 -6.62 -10.61
C ASN A 39 -13.02 -7.86 -10.45
N PRO A 40 -11.83 -7.74 -9.82
CA PRO A 40 -10.91 -8.87 -9.67
C PRO A 40 -11.47 -10.01 -8.78
N TYR A 41 -12.40 -9.70 -7.88
CA TYR A 41 -13.04 -10.72 -7.03
C TYR A 41 -14.04 -11.61 -7.77
N GLU A 42 -14.42 -11.23 -9.00
CA GLU A 42 -15.32 -12.02 -9.86
C GLU A 42 -14.56 -12.91 -10.85
N ILE A 43 -13.22 -12.83 -10.86
CA ILE A 43 -12.38 -13.64 -11.73
C ILE A 43 -12.34 -15.08 -11.21
N ILE A 44 -12.93 -16.00 -11.98
CA ILE A 44 -12.94 -17.44 -11.67
C ILE A 44 -11.76 -18.21 -12.26
N ASP A 45 -10.94 -17.55 -13.09
CA ASP A 45 -9.79 -18.15 -13.75
C ASP A 45 -8.78 -18.75 -12.74
N LEU A 46 -8.42 -20.01 -12.96
CA LEU A 46 -7.53 -20.75 -12.06
C LEU A 46 -6.10 -20.25 -12.12
N VAL A 47 -5.64 -19.79 -13.28
CA VAL A 47 -4.28 -19.23 -13.44
C VAL A 47 -4.15 -17.93 -12.66
N TYR A 48 -5.15 -17.05 -12.73
CA TYR A 48 -5.24 -15.84 -11.93
C TYR A 48 -5.20 -16.16 -10.43
N LYS A 49 -6.05 -17.10 -9.98
CA LYS A 49 -6.06 -17.52 -8.56
C LYS A 49 -4.72 -18.06 -8.11
N GLN A 50 -4.04 -18.84 -8.95
CA GLN A 50 -2.71 -19.34 -8.63
C GLN A 50 -1.69 -18.20 -8.49
N LYS A 51 -1.70 -17.21 -9.41
CA LYS A 51 -0.84 -16.02 -9.31
C LYS A 51 -1.07 -15.23 -8.01
N VAL A 52 -2.32 -15.09 -7.58
CA VAL A 52 -2.66 -14.45 -6.31
C VAL A 52 -2.06 -15.23 -5.14
N GLN A 53 -2.14 -16.57 -5.15
CA GLN A 53 -1.56 -17.41 -4.10
C GLN A 53 -0.03 -17.41 -4.09
N ASP A 54 0.59 -17.40 -5.26
CA ASP A 54 2.05 -17.35 -5.39
C ASP A 54 2.59 -16.01 -4.86
N ASN A 55 1.90 -14.92 -5.15
CA ASN A 55 2.24 -13.59 -4.63
C ASN A 55 2.21 -13.51 -3.09
N LEU A 56 1.36 -14.29 -2.42
CA LEU A 56 1.34 -14.32 -0.95
C LEU A 56 2.57 -15.01 -0.34
N LYS A 57 3.26 -15.85 -1.11
CA LYS A 57 4.46 -16.57 -0.68
C LYS A 57 5.75 -15.84 -1.09
N ASP A 58 5.63 -14.92 -2.04
CA ASP A 58 6.75 -14.16 -2.54
C ASP A 58 7.16 -13.07 -1.53
N THR A 59 8.38 -13.22 -1.03
CA THR A 59 9.02 -12.30 -0.09
C THR A 59 10.25 -11.62 -0.69
N ASN A 60 10.58 -11.93 -1.95
CA ASN A 60 11.80 -11.45 -2.58
C ASN A 60 11.51 -10.33 -3.58
N SER A 61 10.42 -10.44 -4.35
CA SER A 61 10.12 -9.45 -5.37
C SER A 61 9.94 -8.06 -4.78
N VAL A 62 10.23 -7.06 -5.60
CA VAL A 62 10.11 -5.66 -5.25
C VAL A 62 9.51 -4.87 -6.41
N CYS A 63 8.80 -3.81 -6.06
CA CYS A 63 8.44 -2.77 -7.00
C CYS A 63 9.38 -1.60 -6.79
N ALA A 64 9.95 -1.09 -7.88
CA ALA A 64 10.97 -0.07 -7.85
C ALA A 64 10.69 1.04 -8.87
N ILE A 65 11.21 2.23 -8.61
CA ILE A 65 11.12 3.39 -9.50
C ILE A 65 12.48 3.72 -10.12
N LYS A 66 12.47 4.36 -11.27
CA LYS A 66 13.64 5.06 -11.82
C LYS A 66 13.19 6.41 -12.35
N TYR A 67 13.90 7.47 -12.02
CA TYR A 67 13.65 8.79 -12.61
C TYR A 67 14.23 8.85 -14.01
N ASP A 68 13.49 9.51 -14.89
CA ASP A 68 13.81 9.63 -16.30
C ASP A 68 14.48 10.97 -16.65
N ASP A 69 14.47 11.89 -15.69
CA ASP A 69 15.01 13.25 -15.77
C ASP A 69 15.84 13.59 -14.51
N ASP A 70 16.77 14.54 -14.66
CA ASP A 70 17.68 14.95 -13.58
C ASP A 70 16.94 15.73 -12.47
N GLU A 71 15.85 16.41 -12.82
CA GLU A 71 14.94 17.09 -11.89
C GLU A 71 14.02 16.10 -11.13
N LYS A 72 14.13 14.81 -11.44
CA LYS A 72 13.37 13.71 -10.85
C LYS A 72 11.86 13.93 -10.90
N GLN A 73 11.31 14.56 -11.93
CA GLN A 73 9.86 14.82 -12.03
C GLN A 73 9.11 13.68 -12.68
N ILE A 74 9.74 12.94 -13.59
CA ILE A 74 9.16 11.84 -14.36
C ILE A 74 9.81 10.54 -13.91
N TYR A 75 9.00 9.53 -13.61
CA TYR A 75 9.51 8.23 -13.19
C TYR A 75 8.78 7.07 -13.86
N GLN A 76 9.47 5.94 -13.98
CA GLN A 76 8.90 4.67 -14.41
C GLN A 76 8.84 3.69 -13.23
N LEU A 77 7.81 2.84 -13.22
CA LEU A 77 7.68 1.72 -12.28
C LEU A 77 8.10 0.42 -12.95
N LYS A 78 8.82 -0.43 -12.22
CA LYS A 78 9.16 -1.77 -12.68
C LYS A 78 9.24 -2.75 -11.51
N GLN A 79 8.73 -3.96 -11.74
CA GLN A 79 8.89 -5.09 -10.83
C GLN A 79 10.21 -5.80 -11.10
N PHE A 80 10.88 -6.23 -10.03
CA PHE A 80 12.08 -7.07 -10.06
C PHE A 80 11.90 -8.28 -9.14
N ASN A 81 12.66 -9.35 -9.36
CA ASN A 81 12.60 -10.56 -8.54
C ASN A 81 13.30 -10.38 -7.19
N SER A 82 14.19 -9.40 -7.08
CA SER A 82 14.86 -9.05 -5.83
C SER A 82 15.25 -7.57 -5.77
N LYS A 83 15.60 -7.12 -4.57
CA LYS A 83 16.16 -5.79 -4.33
C LYS A 83 17.47 -5.59 -5.09
N GLU A 84 18.33 -6.59 -5.08
CA GLU A 84 19.64 -6.57 -5.76
C GLU A 84 19.46 -6.39 -7.27
N GLU A 85 18.52 -7.12 -7.89
CA GLU A 85 18.21 -6.98 -9.31
C GLU A 85 17.73 -5.55 -9.64
N ALA A 86 16.90 -4.94 -8.77
CA ALA A 86 16.47 -3.56 -8.96
C ALA A 86 17.65 -2.58 -8.90
N GLU A 87 18.53 -2.73 -7.90
CA GLU A 87 19.70 -1.86 -7.70
C GLU A 87 20.72 -1.98 -8.85
N GLU A 88 20.98 -3.19 -9.35
CA GLU A 88 21.83 -3.44 -10.51
C GLU A 88 21.30 -2.75 -11.78
N ASN A 89 19.98 -2.63 -11.89
CA ASN A 89 19.31 -1.92 -12.98
C ASN A 89 19.13 -0.41 -12.72
N GLN A 90 19.71 0.11 -11.63
CA GLN A 90 19.62 1.51 -11.18
C GLN A 90 18.18 1.94 -10.86
N PHE A 91 17.35 1.03 -10.36
CA PHE A 91 16.05 1.34 -9.81
C PHE A 91 16.13 1.44 -8.28
N ILE A 92 15.28 2.29 -7.71
CA ILE A 92 15.14 2.51 -6.28
C ILE A 92 13.89 1.75 -5.82
N VAL A 93 14.06 0.78 -4.92
CA VAL A 93 12.93 0.03 -4.36
C VAL A 93 11.98 0.99 -3.65
N THR A 94 10.67 0.86 -3.94
CA THR A 94 9.62 1.69 -3.34
C THR A 94 8.67 0.90 -2.43
N HIS A 95 8.57 -0.42 -2.63
CA HIS A 95 7.97 -1.38 -1.70
C HIS A 95 8.33 -2.83 -2.10
N GLN A 96 8.19 -3.77 -1.16
CA GLN A 96 8.28 -5.20 -1.43
C GLN A 96 7.02 -5.71 -2.16
N GLY A 97 7.16 -6.75 -2.96
CA GLY A 97 6.12 -7.37 -3.78
C GLY A 97 6.02 -6.78 -5.18
N LYS A 98 5.13 -7.37 -6.01
CA LYS A 98 4.85 -6.88 -7.37
C LYS A 98 4.37 -5.43 -7.39
N CYS A 99 4.63 -4.73 -8.50
CA CYS A 99 3.92 -3.49 -8.78
C CYS A 99 2.42 -3.77 -9.00
N GLY A 100 1.57 -2.85 -8.54
CA GLY A 100 0.12 -2.91 -8.67
C GLY A 100 -0.51 -1.52 -8.70
N ALA A 101 -1.84 -1.46 -8.67
CA ALA A 101 -2.60 -0.23 -8.87
C ALA A 101 -2.25 0.91 -7.92
N CYS A 102 -1.77 0.57 -6.71
CA CYS A 102 -1.41 1.52 -5.66
C CYS A 102 0.10 1.78 -5.56
N SER A 103 0.90 1.33 -6.53
CA SER A 103 2.37 1.47 -6.51
C SER A 103 2.86 2.88 -6.87
N THR A 104 1.99 3.77 -7.34
CA THR A 104 2.39 5.13 -7.75
C THR A 104 2.90 5.97 -6.58
N LEU A 105 3.68 7.02 -6.86
CA LEU A 105 4.14 7.96 -5.85
C LEU A 105 2.99 8.83 -5.30
N GLN A 106 1.96 9.07 -6.11
CA GLN A 106 0.72 9.71 -5.62
C GLN A 106 0.01 8.83 -4.59
N ASP A 107 -0.10 7.52 -4.82
CA ASP A 107 -0.74 6.62 -3.85
C ASP A 107 0.14 6.45 -2.61
N LEU A 108 1.46 6.42 -2.77
CA LEU A 108 2.41 6.46 -1.65
C LEU A 108 2.18 7.69 -0.75
N VAL A 109 1.92 8.87 -1.32
CA VAL A 109 1.58 10.08 -0.55
C VAL A 109 0.38 9.83 0.37
N VAL A 110 -0.66 9.14 -0.12
CA VAL A 110 -1.83 8.80 0.69
C VAL A 110 -1.43 7.85 1.83
N TYR A 111 -0.65 6.81 1.53
CA TYR A 111 -0.17 5.88 2.56
C TYR A 111 0.73 6.54 3.60
N LEU A 112 1.51 7.56 3.24
CA LEU A 112 2.36 8.29 4.18
C LEU A 112 1.55 9.19 5.13
N LYS A 113 0.47 9.81 4.65
CA LYS A 113 -0.27 10.85 5.41
C LYS A 113 -1.52 10.36 6.12
N THR A 114 -2.18 9.35 5.59
CA THR A 114 -3.56 9.06 5.96
C THR A 114 -3.65 7.67 6.57
N ASP A 115 -4.14 7.54 7.80
CA ASP A 115 -4.51 6.22 8.30
C ASP A 115 -5.81 5.76 7.64
N LEU A 116 -5.71 4.66 6.90
CA LEU A 116 -6.74 4.24 5.96
C LEU A 116 -7.80 3.36 6.59
N THR A 117 -7.45 2.67 7.68
CA THR A 117 -8.30 1.64 8.30
C THR A 117 -9.68 2.19 8.62
N ARG A 118 -9.75 3.34 9.29
CA ARG A 118 -11.03 3.96 9.67
C ARG A 118 -11.74 4.59 8.48
N LEU A 119 -11.02 5.39 7.69
CA LEU A 119 -11.62 6.22 6.64
C LEU A 119 -12.25 5.37 5.52
N VAL A 120 -11.57 4.31 5.08
CA VAL A 120 -12.13 3.42 4.06
C VAL A 120 -13.33 2.64 4.61
N ARG A 121 -13.27 2.15 5.86
CA ARG A 121 -14.41 1.49 6.51
C ARG A 121 -15.61 2.44 6.62
N GLN A 122 -15.37 3.72 6.91
CA GLN A 122 -16.41 4.74 6.96
C GLN A 122 -17.05 4.95 5.58
N CYS A 123 -16.25 5.05 4.51
CA CYS A 123 -16.78 5.09 3.14
C CYS A 123 -17.67 3.87 2.84
N GLY A 124 -17.21 2.67 3.20
CA GLY A 124 -17.96 1.42 3.02
C GLY A 124 -19.30 1.39 3.76
N LEU A 125 -19.34 1.95 4.98
CA LEU A 125 -20.58 2.05 5.76
C LEU A 125 -21.56 3.06 5.15
N MET A 126 -21.08 4.26 4.80
CA MET A 126 -21.93 5.35 4.30
C MET A 126 -22.46 5.06 2.90
N TYR A 127 -21.62 4.51 2.02
CA TYR A 127 -21.89 4.45 0.59
C TYR A 127 -21.86 3.04 0.01
N GLY A 128 -21.73 1.98 0.83
CA GLY A 128 -21.62 0.61 0.33
C GLY A 128 -22.82 0.08 -0.47
N LEU A 129 -23.92 0.84 -0.62
CA LEU A 129 -25.04 0.53 -1.50
C LEU A 129 -24.92 1.18 -2.90
N SER A 130 -23.95 2.09 -3.10
CA SER A 130 -23.69 2.76 -4.37
C SER A 130 -22.19 2.72 -4.68
N GLU A 131 -21.80 1.93 -5.68
CA GLU A 131 -20.40 1.85 -6.11
C GLU A 131 -19.85 3.22 -6.54
N HIS A 132 -20.69 4.05 -7.16
CA HIS A 132 -20.32 5.39 -7.57
C HIS A 132 -19.92 6.26 -6.37
N TYR A 133 -20.77 6.40 -5.36
CA TYR A 133 -20.47 7.23 -4.20
C TYR A 133 -19.37 6.62 -3.32
N LEU A 134 -19.30 5.28 -3.24
CA LEU A 134 -18.20 4.60 -2.54
C LEU A 134 -16.86 4.90 -3.21
N LEU A 135 -16.78 4.80 -4.55
CA LEU A 135 -15.58 5.13 -5.30
C LEU A 135 -15.19 6.59 -5.11
N GLN A 136 -16.14 7.53 -5.17
CA GLN A 136 -15.86 8.95 -4.95
C GLN A 136 -15.33 9.21 -3.53
N CYS A 137 -15.94 8.63 -2.50
CA CYS A 137 -15.46 8.76 -1.12
C CYS A 137 -14.01 8.27 -0.96
N ILE A 138 -13.65 7.17 -1.62
CA ILE A 138 -12.28 6.64 -1.59
C ILE A 138 -11.32 7.53 -2.39
N LYS A 139 -11.73 8.03 -3.57
CA LYS A 139 -10.94 8.97 -4.38
C LYS A 139 -10.64 10.26 -3.63
N GLU A 140 -11.59 10.77 -2.85
CA GLU A 140 -11.42 11.97 -2.02
C GLU A 140 -10.34 11.81 -0.94
N LEU A 141 -9.91 10.58 -0.63
CA LEU A 141 -8.74 10.32 0.22
C LEU A 141 -7.40 10.66 -0.47
N GLY A 142 -7.41 10.91 -1.78
CA GLY A 142 -6.26 11.32 -2.58
C GLY A 142 -5.67 10.25 -3.50
N PHE A 143 -6.24 9.04 -3.51
CA PHE A 143 -5.79 7.94 -4.36
C PHE A 143 -5.97 8.25 -5.85
N THR A 144 -5.13 7.63 -6.66
CA THR A 144 -5.38 7.50 -8.10
C THR A 144 -6.67 6.72 -8.36
N ASP A 145 -7.27 6.90 -9.54
CA ASP A 145 -8.51 6.20 -9.91
C ASP A 145 -8.37 4.68 -9.84
N THR A 146 -7.22 4.15 -10.24
CA THR A 146 -6.95 2.72 -10.26
C THR A 146 -6.75 2.15 -8.86
N CYS A 147 -6.02 2.83 -7.98
CA CYS A 147 -5.89 2.40 -6.59
C CYS A 147 -7.24 2.50 -5.85
N ALA A 148 -8.01 3.55 -6.10
CA ALA A 148 -9.35 3.70 -5.53
C ALA A 148 -10.31 2.58 -5.98
N GLN A 149 -10.20 2.11 -7.24
CA GLN A 149 -10.95 0.93 -7.71
C GLN A 149 -10.60 -0.34 -6.93
N VAL A 150 -9.33 -0.59 -6.62
CA VAL A 150 -8.93 -1.76 -5.82
C VAL A 150 -9.56 -1.70 -4.42
N TRP A 151 -9.53 -0.53 -3.77
CA TRP A 151 -10.19 -0.32 -2.48
C TRP A 151 -11.71 -0.47 -2.54
N LEU A 152 -12.35 0.02 -3.62
CA LEU A 152 -13.78 -0.19 -3.88
C LEU A 152 -14.10 -1.68 -3.92
N TYR A 153 -13.39 -2.45 -4.75
CA TYR A 153 -13.66 -3.87 -4.92
C TYR A 153 -13.39 -4.68 -3.66
N ASN A 154 -12.31 -4.36 -2.93
CA ASN A 154 -12.05 -4.94 -1.61
C ASN A 154 -13.22 -4.67 -0.66
N THR A 155 -13.67 -3.41 -0.59
CA THR A 155 -14.77 -3.01 0.29
C THR A 155 -16.08 -3.74 -0.05
N LEU A 156 -16.42 -3.87 -1.33
CA LEU A 156 -17.61 -4.61 -1.77
C LEU A 156 -17.53 -6.10 -1.44
N ASN A 157 -16.37 -6.72 -1.64
CA ASN A 157 -16.16 -8.14 -1.31
C ASN A 157 -16.21 -8.40 0.20
N THR A 158 -15.58 -7.53 1.00
CA THR A 158 -15.62 -7.59 2.47
C THR A 158 -17.03 -7.35 2.98
N LYS A 159 -17.76 -6.39 2.41
CA LYS A 159 -19.18 -6.21 2.73
C LYS A 159 -19.98 -7.47 2.41
N LYS A 160 -19.75 -8.13 1.27
CA LYS A 160 -20.47 -9.35 0.90
C LYS A 160 -20.19 -10.52 1.84
N SER A 161 -18.95 -10.67 2.28
CA SER A 161 -18.48 -11.90 2.96
C SER A 161 -18.34 -11.76 4.48
N CYS A 162 -18.05 -10.55 4.96
CA CYS A 162 -17.73 -10.24 6.36
C CYS A 162 -18.72 -9.27 7.01
N PHE A 163 -19.90 -9.04 6.40
CA PHE A 163 -20.86 -8.02 6.83
C PHE A 163 -21.14 -8.01 8.34
N TRP A 164 -21.57 -9.15 8.87
CA TRP A 164 -22.07 -9.26 10.23
C TRP A 164 -21.00 -9.01 11.29
N VAL A 165 -19.81 -9.56 11.06
CA VAL A 165 -18.69 -9.35 11.98
C VAL A 165 -18.16 -7.91 11.91
N CYS A 166 -18.14 -7.32 10.72
CA CYS A 166 -17.62 -5.97 10.53
C CYS A 166 -18.57 -4.86 10.99
N ILE A 167 -19.89 -5.04 10.86
CA ILE A 167 -20.84 -4.08 11.41
C ILE A 167 -20.83 -4.09 12.95
N GLY A 168 -20.73 -5.29 13.56
CA GLY A 168 -20.58 -5.41 15.02
C GLY A 168 -19.32 -4.73 15.53
N SER A 169 -18.18 -4.96 14.88
CA SER A 169 -16.90 -4.31 15.18
C SER A 169 -17.00 -2.78 15.07
N PHE A 170 -17.67 -2.27 14.02
CA PHE A 170 -17.86 -0.82 13.83
C PHE A 170 -18.76 -0.19 14.91
N LEU A 171 -19.92 -0.78 15.18
CA LEU A 171 -20.90 -0.25 16.14
C LEU A 171 -20.37 -0.22 17.58
N THR A 172 -19.44 -1.12 17.91
CA THR A 172 -18.82 -1.21 19.22
C THR A 172 -17.51 -0.45 19.33
N ILE A 173 -17.05 0.21 18.24
CA ILE A 173 -15.75 0.88 18.15
C ILE A 173 -14.63 -0.07 18.63
N GLU A 174 -14.69 -1.30 18.13
CA GLU A 174 -13.79 -2.35 18.57
C GLU A 174 -12.34 -2.04 18.21
N ASP A 175 -11.43 -2.26 19.16
CA ASP A 175 -9.99 -2.20 18.91
C ASP A 175 -9.60 -3.10 17.74
N PHE A 176 -8.65 -2.64 16.92
CA PHE A 176 -8.18 -3.38 15.76
C PHE A 176 -7.38 -4.63 16.13
N VAL A 177 -6.68 -4.57 17.26
CA VAL A 177 -5.87 -5.66 17.80
C VAL A 177 -6.32 -5.96 19.22
N LYS A 178 -6.63 -7.23 19.49
CA LYS A 178 -7.00 -7.76 20.80
C LYS A 178 -6.07 -8.91 21.15
N ASN A 179 -5.39 -8.80 22.29
CA ASN A 179 -4.45 -9.81 22.78
C ASN A 179 -3.39 -10.21 21.72
N GLY A 180 -2.89 -9.24 20.96
CA GLY A 180 -1.90 -9.47 19.89
C GLY A 180 -2.45 -10.07 18.60
N GLN A 181 -3.77 -10.25 18.47
CA GLN A 181 -4.43 -10.77 17.27
C GLN A 181 -5.37 -9.72 16.68
N LEU A 182 -5.63 -9.80 15.37
CA LEU A 182 -6.64 -8.95 14.75
C LEU A 182 -8.01 -9.24 15.35
N ASN A 183 -8.85 -8.20 15.44
CA ASN A 183 -10.26 -8.43 15.71
C ASN A 183 -10.92 -9.25 14.58
N GLN A 184 -12.09 -9.80 14.86
CA GLN A 184 -12.71 -10.76 13.94
C GLN A 184 -13.09 -10.13 12.58
N CYS A 185 -13.38 -8.82 12.54
CA CYS A 185 -13.65 -8.13 11.27
C CYS A 185 -12.40 -8.03 10.41
N LEU A 186 -11.30 -7.53 10.96
CA LEU A 186 -10.04 -7.37 10.25
C LEU A 186 -9.45 -8.74 9.87
N GLN A 187 -9.64 -9.76 10.71
CA GLN A 187 -9.23 -11.13 10.38
C GLN A 187 -10.03 -11.66 9.18
N CYS A 188 -11.36 -11.47 9.17
CA CYS A 188 -12.19 -11.87 8.02
C CYS A 188 -11.78 -11.14 6.73
N ASP A 189 -11.50 -9.84 6.82
CA ASP A 189 -11.00 -9.06 5.68
C ASP A 189 -9.64 -9.58 5.18
N GLU A 190 -8.67 -9.82 6.08
CA GLU A 190 -7.34 -10.36 5.72
C GLU A 190 -7.40 -11.74 5.07
N ASP A 191 -8.32 -12.60 5.51
CA ASP A 191 -8.45 -13.96 4.99
C ASP A 191 -9.23 -14.01 3.67
N ILE A 192 -10.31 -13.23 3.55
CA ILE A 192 -11.24 -13.31 2.41
C ILE A 192 -10.90 -12.32 1.31
N SER A 193 -10.64 -11.06 1.67
CA SER A 193 -10.42 -9.99 0.70
C SER A 193 -8.94 -9.66 0.51
N GLY A 194 -8.13 -9.89 1.55
CA GLY A 194 -6.70 -9.60 1.62
C GLY A 194 -5.85 -10.21 0.50
N PRO A 195 -6.03 -11.47 0.06
CA PRO A 195 -5.23 -12.07 -1.01
C PRO A 195 -5.27 -11.28 -2.31
N ILE A 196 -6.48 -11.02 -2.83
CA ILE A 196 -6.69 -10.28 -4.06
C ILE A 196 -6.30 -8.80 -3.85
N PHE A 197 -6.65 -8.20 -2.71
CA PHE A 197 -6.27 -6.82 -2.42
C PHE A 197 -4.76 -6.61 -2.48
N LYS A 198 -3.97 -7.44 -1.80
CA LYS A 198 -2.50 -7.37 -1.82
C LYS A 198 -1.93 -7.58 -3.22
N TYR A 199 -2.51 -8.51 -3.97
CA TYR A 199 -2.09 -8.77 -5.35
C TYR A 199 -2.38 -7.59 -6.29
N GLU A 200 -3.56 -6.99 -6.18
CA GLU A 200 -4.00 -5.92 -7.09
C GLU A 200 -3.43 -4.56 -6.72
N SER A 201 -3.41 -4.23 -5.42
CA SER A 201 -2.83 -2.98 -4.93
C SER A 201 -1.32 -2.93 -5.18
N GLY A 202 -0.61 -4.05 -5.00
CA GLY A 202 0.85 -4.13 -5.00
C GLY A 202 1.47 -3.45 -3.77
N ARG A 203 0.96 -2.29 -3.38
CA ARG A 203 1.39 -1.52 -2.20
C ARG A 203 0.41 -1.66 -1.03
N THR A 204 0.98 -1.88 0.14
CA THR A 204 0.34 -1.74 1.45
C THR A 204 1.26 -0.92 2.36
N ARG A 205 0.77 -0.50 3.54
CA ARG A 205 1.66 0.13 4.54
C ARG A 205 2.78 -0.82 4.99
N ARG A 206 2.44 -2.09 5.23
CA ARG A 206 3.38 -3.13 5.69
C ARG A 206 4.56 -3.35 4.74
N ASN A 207 4.30 -3.61 3.46
CA ASN A 207 5.37 -3.84 2.49
C ASN A 207 6.09 -2.55 2.03
N SER A 208 5.65 -1.39 2.53
CA SER A 208 6.29 -0.08 2.31
C SER A 208 7.00 0.46 3.55
N GLY A 209 7.15 -0.31 4.64
CA GLY A 209 7.82 0.20 5.84
C GLY A 209 7.04 1.26 6.63
N ILE A 210 5.74 1.43 6.32
CA ILE A 210 4.90 2.47 6.93
C ILE A 210 4.11 1.86 8.08
N LYS A 211 4.21 2.46 9.28
CA LYS A 211 3.39 2.08 10.44
C LYS A 211 1.92 2.47 10.23
N SER A 212 0.99 1.74 10.82
CA SER A 212 -0.46 2.00 10.75
C SER A 212 -1.10 1.91 12.13
N GLU A 213 -2.34 2.36 12.27
CA GLU A 213 -3.24 2.14 13.42
C GLU A 213 -3.41 0.67 13.81
N ILE A 214 -3.16 -0.26 12.87
CA ILE A 214 -3.12 -1.69 13.17
C ILE A 214 -1.70 -2.03 13.61
N ASP A 215 -1.51 -2.27 14.91
CA ASP A 215 -0.23 -2.71 15.44
C ASP A 215 0.15 -4.09 14.88
N ARG A 216 1.37 -4.19 14.35
CA ARG A 216 1.94 -5.42 13.77
C ARG A 216 3.36 -5.63 14.29
N PRO A 217 3.81 -6.89 14.43
CA PRO A 217 5.21 -7.21 14.69
C PRO A 217 6.15 -6.57 13.67
N SER A 218 7.34 -6.14 14.12
CA SER A 218 8.30 -5.39 13.27
C SER A 218 8.85 -6.21 12.11
N ASP A 219 8.93 -7.53 12.26
CA ASP A 219 9.33 -8.48 11.21
C ASP A 219 8.29 -8.63 10.09
N GLN A 220 7.08 -8.08 10.27
CA GLN A 220 6.04 -8.00 9.22
C GLN A 220 6.04 -6.67 8.47
N ILE A 221 6.95 -5.76 8.81
CA ILE A 221 7.09 -4.44 8.20
C ILE A 221 8.39 -4.44 7.41
N TYR A 222 8.31 -4.17 6.11
CA TYR A 222 9.48 -4.17 5.25
C TYR A 222 10.40 -2.99 5.59
N ASP A 223 11.71 -3.21 5.62
CA ASP A 223 12.67 -2.16 5.94
C ASP A 223 12.97 -1.29 4.71
N ILE A 224 12.36 -0.10 4.67
CA ILE A 224 12.51 0.88 3.61
C ILE A 224 12.29 2.28 4.15
N THR A 225 13.05 3.23 3.62
CA THR A 225 12.87 4.66 3.85
C THR A 225 12.45 5.35 2.56
N HIS A 226 11.75 6.47 2.68
CA HIS A 226 11.15 7.17 1.54
C HIS A 226 11.95 8.41 1.12
N CYS A 227 13.29 8.33 1.18
CA CYS A 227 14.21 9.46 0.96
C CYS A 227 14.79 9.50 -0.44
N TYR A 228 13.94 9.32 -1.45
CA TYR A 228 14.36 9.16 -2.84
C TYR A 228 13.64 10.12 -3.78
N TYR A 229 13.40 11.35 -3.34
CA TYR A 229 12.69 12.38 -4.11
C TYR A 229 13.59 13.36 -4.85
#